data_AF-A0A9D6D3P2-F1
#
_entry.id   AF-A0A9D6D3P2-F1
#
_cell.length_a   1.000
_cell.length_b   1.000
_cell.length_c   1.000
_cell.angle_alpha   90.00
_cell.angle_beta   90.00
_cell.angle_gamma   90.00
#
_symmetry.space_group_name_H-M   'P 1'
#
loop_
_entity.id
_entity.type
_entity.pdbx_description
1 polymer ?
#
loop_
_entity_poly.entity_id
_entity_poly.type
_entity_poly.pdbx_seq_one_letter_code
_entity_poly.pdbx_strand_id
1 'polypeptide(L)'
;MASLLFISLCLAITPVAMAHHVGVYTPRDNEISANFKQIKFSLQAGKTDVARRLFDEGALRREMVTRAATLPPGLEAAVEAAPRRGDRADSERGLVVFFAALSRDLALEADRQLGDAASPAPARVAAGRRFLEAIWRYYSLIDFAVTQADAKAAVAIRLAYDEADGAARTPDPERLRAPLRRIAQALDGVVATSPLAGRASRRTSRGPAVRGERHTRRQS
;
A
#
# COMPACT_ATOMS: atom_id res chain seq x y z
N MET A 1 27.79 48.01 -46.45
CA MET A 1 26.32 47.99 -46.26
C MET A 1 25.80 46.82 -47.05
N ALA A 2 25.75 45.60 -46.52
CA ALA A 2 24.80 45.03 -45.56
C ALA A 2 23.37 44.87 -46.13
N SER A 3 22.99 43.62 -46.46
CA SER A 3 21.67 42.96 -46.24
C SER A 3 21.45 41.85 -47.30
N LEU A 4 21.64 40.57 -46.96
CA LEU A 4 20.69 39.58 -46.40
C LEU A 4 19.98 38.77 -47.51
N LEU A 5 20.37 37.49 -47.67
CA LEU A 5 19.66 36.27 -47.20
C LEU A 5 18.47 35.91 -48.13
N PHE A 6 18.40 34.72 -48.71
CA PHE A 6 17.84 33.54 -48.04
C PHE A 6 18.22 32.25 -48.80
N ILE A 7 18.92 31.33 -48.14
CA ILE A 7 19.10 29.95 -48.57
C ILE A 7 17.98 29.13 -47.93
N SER A 8 17.05 28.60 -48.73
CA SER A 8 16.01 27.68 -48.26
C SER A 8 16.63 26.32 -47.92
N LEU A 9 16.91 26.12 -46.63
CA LEU A 9 17.22 24.81 -46.07
C LEU A 9 15.91 24.05 -45.82
N CYS A 10 15.58 23.11 -46.71
CA CYS A 10 14.49 22.15 -46.51
C CYS A 10 14.87 21.20 -45.37
N LEU A 11 14.50 21.56 -44.14
CA LEU A 11 14.63 20.70 -42.97
C LEU A 11 13.51 19.65 -43.02
N ALA A 12 13.85 18.45 -43.50
CA ALA A 12 13.00 17.28 -43.35
C ALA A 12 12.87 16.96 -41.85
N ILE A 13 11.78 17.42 -41.23
CA ILE A 13 11.39 16.99 -39.89
C ILE A 13 10.92 15.55 -40.01
N THR A 14 11.86 14.61 -39.93
CA THR A 14 11.53 13.23 -39.60
C THR A 14 10.92 13.25 -38.20
N PRO A 15 9.81 12.51 -37.94
CA PRO A 15 9.35 12.35 -36.58
C PRO A 15 10.48 11.66 -35.82
N VAL A 16 11.09 12.40 -34.89
CA VAL A 16 12.02 11.84 -33.92
C VAL A 16 11.30 10.67 -33.28
N ALA A 17 11.87 9.49 -33.51
CA ALA A 17 11.43 8.23 -32.95
C ALA A 17 10.96 8.46 -31.52
N MET A 18 9.74 8.00 -31.22
CA MET A 18 9.15 8.03 -29.90
C MET A 18 10.21 7.58 -28.89
N ALA A 19 10.79 8.55 -28.20
CA ALA A 19 11.53 8.29 -27.00
C ALA A 19 10.59 7.48 -26.12
N HIS A 20 11.03 6.28 -25.74
CA HIS A 20 10.37 5.43 -24.76
C HIS A 20 10.38 6.19 -23.42
N HIS A 21 9.52 7.19 -23.28
CA HIS A 21 9.16 7.71 -21.97
C HIS A 21 8.38 6.59 -21.30
N VAL A 22 9.11 5.76 -20.55
CA VAL A 22 8.55 4.87 -19.53
C VAL A 22 8.02 5.77 -18.42
N GLY A 23 6.98 6.54 -18.73
CA GLY A 23 6.31 7.39 -17.76
C GLY A 23 5.79 6.49 -16.66
N VAL A 24 6.19 6.77 -15.42
CA VAL A 24 5.62 6.10 -14.25
C VAL A 24 4.14 6.49 -14.20
N TYR A 25 3.28 5.60 -14.70
CA TYR A 25 1.84 5.77 -14.54
C TYR A 25 1.54 5.88 -13.04
N THR A 26 1.05 7.05 -12.63
CA THR A 26 0.65 7.33 -11.25
C THR A 26 -0.88 7.38 -11.22
N PRO A 27 -1.54 6.41 -10.58
CA PRO A 27 -2.99 6.40 -10.46
C PRO A 27 -3.50 7.66 -9.76
N ARG A 28 -4.71 8.09 -10.11
CA ARG A 28 -5.32 9.26 -9.49
C ARG A 28 -5.55 9.01 -7.99
N ASP A 29 -5.23 10.00 -7.18
CA ASP A 29 -5.48 9.94 -5.74
C ASP A 29 -6.98 9.78 -5.44
N ASN A 30 -7.27 8.98 -4.40
CA ASN A 30 -8.55 9.02 -3.71
C ASN A 30 -8.36 9.61 -2.31
N GLU A 31 -9.44 9.71 -1.54
CA GLU A 31 -9.39 10.30 -0.19
C GLU A 31 -8.36 9.60 0.73
N ILE A 32 -8.22 8.28 0.60
CA ILE A 32 -7.28 7.49 1.43
C ILE A 32 -5.83 7.82 1.04
N SER A 33 -5.48 7.79 -0.24
CA SER A 33 -4.11 8.06 -0.69
C SER A 33 -3.72 9.53 -0.49
N ALA A 34 -4.66 10.46 -0.68
CA ALA A 34 -4.46 11.88 -0.40
C ALA A 34 -4.23 12.13 1.11
N ASN A 35 -5.07 11.55 1.98
CA ASN A 35 -4.92 11.67 3.43
C ASN A 35 -3.59 11.05 3.91
N PHE A 36 -3.19 9.89 3.37
CA PHE A 36 -1.87 9.32 3.63
C PHE A 36 -0.73 10.28 3.29
N LYS A 37 -0.75 10.88 2.10
CA LYS A 37 0.29 11.83 1.68
C LYS A 37 0.37 13.01 2.66
N GLN A 38 -0.76 13.58 3.06
CA GLN A 38 -0.81 14.66 4.06
C GLN A 38 -0.22 14.24 5.42
N ILE A 39 -0.56 13.04 5.91
CA ILE A 39 0.00 12.47 7.15
C ILE A 39 1.51 12.30 6.99
N LYS A 40 1.96 11.67 5.91
CA LYS A 40 3.39 11.42 5.63
C LYS A 40 4.18 12.73 5.58
N PHE A 41 3.69 13.74 4.87
CA PHE A 41 4.33 15.05 4.81
C PHE A 41 4.39 15.72 6.19
N SER A 42 3.32 15.63 6.98
CA SER A 42 3.28 16.18 8.34
C SER A 42 4.30 15.51 9.27
N LEU A 43 4.39 14.17 9.22
CA LEU A 43 5.40 13.40 9.94
C LEU A 43 6.83 13.75 9.48
N GLN A 44 7.03 13.93 8.18
CA GLN A 44 8.33 14.32 7.61
C GLN A 44 8.78 15.70 8.06
N ALA A 45 7.84 16.63 8.21
CA ALA A 45 8.07 17.97 8.72
C ALA A 45 8.15 18.05 10.26
N GLY A 46 8.10 16.92 10.98
CA GLY A 46 8.10 16.90 12.44
C GLY A 46 6.82 17.44 13.10
N LYS A 47 5.76 17.68 12.32
CA LYS A 47 4.46 18.20 12.79
C LYS A 47 3.58 17.04 13.28
N THR A 48 3.99 16.41 14.37
CA THR A 48 3.33 15.20 14.91
C THR A 48 1.87 15.44 15.32
N ASP A 49 1.54 16.61 15.88
CA ASP A 49 0.16 16.96 16.23
C ASP A 49 -0.75 17.11 15.00
N VAL A 50 -0.21 17.68 13.91
CA VAL A 50 -0.93 17.81 12.65
C VAL A 50 -1.13 16.43 12.02
N ALA A 51 -0.08 15.59 12.00
CA ALA A 51 -0.16 14.23 11.52
C ALA A 51 -1.22 13.41 12.28
N ARG A 52 -1.27 13.57 13.61
CA ARG A 52 -2.27 12.92 14.46
C ARG A 52 -3.68 13.38 14.11
N ARG A 53 -3.92 14.69 14.01
CA ARG A 53 -5.24 15.23 13.64
C ARG A 53 -5.70 14.72 12.27
N LEU A 54 -4.81 14.73 11.28
CA LEU A 54 -5.07 14.21 9.94
C LEU A 54 -5.40 12.72 9.94
N PHE A 55 -4.81 11.94 10.84
CA PHE A 55 -5.14 10.53 11.03
C PHE A 55 -6.49 10.36 11.71
N ASP A 56 -6.71 11.02 12.86
CA ASP A 56 -7.92 10.90 13.69
C ASP A 56 -9.20 11.25 12.91
N GLU A 57 -9.16 12.31 12.11
CA GLU A 57 -10.30 12.84 11.33
C GLU A 57 -10.36 12.28 9.89
N GLY A 58 -9.32 11.55 9.46
CA GLY A 58 -9.05 11.22 8.07
C GLY A 58 -9.75 9.98 7.52
N ALA A 59 -9.77 9.87 6.19
CA ALA A 59 -10.28 8.70 5.49
C ALA A 59 -9.46 7.43 5.79
N LEU A 60 -8.15 7.57 6.05
CA LEU A 60 -7.28 6.44 6.32
C LEU A 60 -7.68 5.69 7.59
N ARG A 61 -7.93 6.39 8.69
CA ARG A 61 -8.35 5.75 9.94
C ARG A 61 -9.73 5.11 9.80
N ARG A 62 -10.67 5.77 9.13
CA ARG A 62 -12.00 5.17 8.85
C ARG A 62 -11.86 3.85 8.08
N GLU A 63 -11.01 3.81 7.07
CA GLU A 63 -10.76 2.58 6.31
C GLU A 63 -10.11 1.49 7.19
N MET A 64 -9.16 1.85 8.05
CA MET A 64 -8.57 0.90 9.01
C MET A 64 -9.61 0.29 9.95
N VAL A 65 -10.54 1.10 10.46
CA VAL A 65 -11.62 0.64 11.33
C VAL A 65 -12.57 -0.29 10.57
N THR A 66 -12.99 0.08 9.36
CA THR A 66 -13.83 -0.76 8.50
C THR A 66 -13.20 -2.12 8.23
N ARG A 67 -11.87 -2.17 8.10
CA ARG A 67 -11.11 -3.39 7.78
C ARG A 67 -10.51 -4.09 8.99
N ALA A 68 -10.90 -3.73 10.22
CA ALA A 68 -10.25 -4.24 11.43
C ALA A 68 -10.17 -5.79 11.49
N ALA A 69 -11.12 -6.50 10.88
CA ALA A 69 -11.15 -7.96 10.83
C ALA A 69 -10.07 -8.61 9.93
N THR A 70 -9.55 -7.89 8.92
CA THR A 70 -8.55 -8.42 7.97
C THR A 70 -7.14 -7.87 8.23
N LEU A 71 -7.03 -6.90 9.15
CA LEU A 71 -5.77 -6.28 9.54
C LEU A 71 -5.12 -7.01 10.72
N PRO A 72 -3.78 -6.90 10.86
CA PRO A 72 -3.09 -7.34 12.07
C PRO A 72 -3.73 -6.74 13.34
N PRO A 73 -3.98 -7.56 14.38
CA PRO A 73 -4.62 -7.07 15.60
C PRO A 73 -3.87 -5.88 16.22
N GLY A 74 -4.60 -4.84 16.60
CA GLY A 74 -4.03 -3.64 17.22
C GLY A 74 -3.26 -2.72 16.28
N LEU A 75 -3.28 -2.95 14.96
CA LEU A 75 -2.59 -2.09 13.99
C LEU A 75 -3.07 -0.64 14.05
N GLU A 76 -4.40 -0.42 14.09
CA GLU A 76 -4.97 0.93 14.15
C GLU A 76 -4.49 1.69 15.40
N ALA A 77 -4.66 1.09 16.59
CA ALA A 77 -4.16 1.66 17.83
C ALA A 77 -2.63 1.90 17.83
N ALA A 78 -1.85 1.03 17.16
CA ALA A 78 -0.41 1.21 17.03
C ALA A 78 -0.05 2.41 16.15
N VAL A 79 -0.76 2.60 15.03
CA VAL A 79 -0.60 3.76 14.14
C VAL A 79 -1.05 5.05 14.83
N GLU A 80 -2.17 5.03 15.56
CA GLU A 80 -2.67 6.18 16.33
C GLU A 80 -1.67 6.63 17.41
N ALA A 81 -1.07 5.67 18.11
CA ALA A 81 -0.18 5.95 19.23
C ALA A 81 1.24 6.36 18.80
N ALA A 82 1.68 6.03 17.58
CA ALA A 82 3.06 6.28 17.15
C ALA A 82 3.42 7.78 17.03
N PRO A 83 2.57 8.66 16.44
CA PRO A 83 2.82 10.09 16.44
C PRO A 83 2.93 10.70 17.84
N ARG A 84 2.18 10.16 18.83
CA ARG A 84 2.24 10.63 20.23
C ARG A 84 3.60 10.37 20.89
N ARG A 85 4.31 9.35 20.43
CA ARG A 85 5.66 9.01 20.91
C ARG A 85 6.76 9.76 20.15
N GLY A 86 6.41 10.57 19.15
CA GLY A 86 7.37 11.17 18.22
C GLY A 86 8.09 10.15 17.34
N ASP A 87 7.62 8.90 17.29
CA ASP A 87 8.27 7.82 16.54
C ASP A 87 7.75 7.80 15.11
N ARG A 88 8.43 8.57 14.24
CA ARG A 88 8.16 8.61 12.80
C ARG A 88 8.33 7.25 12.15
N ALA A 89 9.32 6.46 12.55
CA ALA A 89 9.60 5.18 11.94
C ALA A 89 8.51 4.15 12.28
N ASP A 90 8.02 4.12 13.52
CA ASP A 90 6.86 3.30 13.90
C ASP A 90 5.59 3.73 13.16
N SER A 91 5.39 5.04 12.99
CA SER A 91 4.23 5.58 12.24
C SER A 91 4.28 5.10 10.78
N GLU A 92 5.42 5.23 10.12
CA GLU A 92 5.61 4.79 8.74
C GLU A 92 5.49 3.26 8.61
N ARG A 93 6.07 2.50 9.54
CA ARG A 93 5.93 1.03 9.57
C ARG A 93 4.47 0.59 9.65
N GLY A 94 3.67 1.20 10.53
CA GLY A 94 2.26 0.84 10.66
C GLY A 94 1.45 1.16 9.40
N LEU A 95 1.73 2.30 8.76
CA LEU A 95 1.10 2.66 7.48
C LEU A 95 1.50 1.71 6.34
N VAL A 96 2.77 1.28 6.29
CA VAL A 96 3.24 0.27 5.33
C VAL A 96 2.47 -1.04 5.47
N VAL A 97 2.29 -1.53 6.71
CA VAL A 97 1.52 -2.75 6.98
C VAL A 97 0.06 -2.60 6.52
N PHE A 98 -0.56 -1.44 6.79
CA PHE A 98 -1.94 -1.19 6.36
C PHE A 98 -2.08 -1.24 4.83
N PHE A 99 -1.26 -0.52 4.08
CA PHE A 99 -1.35 -0.50 2.62
C PHE A 99 -0.95 -1.83 1.98
N ALA A 100 -0.03 -2.59 2.60
CA ALA A 100 0.28 -3.94 2.15
C ALA A 100 -0.93 -4.89 2.31
N ALA A 101 -1.59 -4.86 3.47
CA ALA A 101 -2.81 -5.64 3.73
C ALA A 101 -3.97 -5.21 2.82
N LEU A 102 -4.16 -3.90 2.61
CA LEU A 102 -5.17 -3.38 1.69
C LEU A 102 -4.94 -3.87 0.25
N SER A 103 -3.70 -3.79 -0.23
CA SER A 103 -3.33 -4.23 -1.58
C SER A 103 -3.47 -5.75 -1.74
N ARG A 104 -3.16 -6.53 -0.69
CA ARG A 104 -3.37 -7.98 -0.64
C ARG A 104 -4.85 -8.31 -0.78
N ASP A 105 -5.69 -7.68 0.03
CA ASP A 105 -7.14 -7.93 0.04
C ASP A 105 -7.76 -7.57 -1.32
N LEU A 106 -7.30 -6.50 -1.96
CA LEU A 106 -7.71 -6.14 -3.32
C LEU A 106 -7.29 -7.19 -4.36
N ALA A 107 -6.08 -7.76 -4.24
CA ALA A 107 -5.61 -8.81 -5.14
C ALA A 107 -6.40 -10.12 -4.98
N LEU A 108 -6.75 -10.49 -3.75
CA LEU A 108 -7.61 -11.65 -3.46
C LEU A 108 -9.02 -11.46 -4.01
N GLU A 109 -9.60 -10.27 -3.80
CA GLU A 109 -10.92 -9.93 -4.32
C GLU A 109 -10.95 -9.92 -5.86
N ALA A 110 -9.87 -9.44 -6.48
CA ALA A 110 -9.71 -9.50 -7.93
C ALA A 110 -9.69 -10.95 -8.46
N ASP A 111 -8.91 -11.85 -7.83
CA ASP A 111 -8.90 -13.27 -8.20
C ASP A 111 -10.28 -13.92 -8.04
N ARG A 112 -11.00 -13.57 -6.97
CA ARG A 112 -12.37 -14.04 -6.73
C ARG A 112 -13.32 -13.61 -7.84
N GLN A 113 -13.31 -12.33 -8.23
CA GLN A 113 -14.19 -11.82 -9.30
C GLN A 113 -13.81 -12.33 -10.68
N LEU A 114 -12.52 -12.57 -10.95
CA LEU A 114 -12.09 -13.20 -12.21
C LEU A 114 -12.52 -14.66 -12.31
N GLY A 115 -12.64 -15.36 -11.17
CA GLY A 115 -13.13 -16.72 -11.09
C GLY A 115 -14.66 -16.87 -11.13
N ASP A 116 -15.42 -15.77 -11.13
CA ASP A 116 -16.88 -15.82 -11.16
C ASP A 116 -17.41 -16.22 -12.54
N ALA A 117 -17.66 -17.52 -12.73
CA ALA A 117 -18.17 -18.05 -13.99
C ALA A 117 -19.57 -17.52 -14.36
N ALA A 118 -20.33 -16.92 -13.43
CA ALA A 118 -21.62 -16.31 -13.74
C ALA A 118 -21.48 -14.99 -14.51
N SER A 119 -20.32 -14.33 -14.41
CA SER A 119 -20.04 -13.05 -15.07
C SER A 119 -19.41 -13.23 -16.46
N PRO A 120 -19.84 -12.45 -17.48
CA PRO A 120 -19.22 -12.47 -18.80
C PRO A 120 -17.71 -12.19 -18.74
N ALA A 121 -16.91 -12.88 -19.57
CA ALA A 121 -15.44 -12.72 -19.57
C ALA A 121 -14.97 -11.26 -19.73
N PRO A 122 -15.56 -10.43 -20.61
CA PRO A 122 -15.17 -9.01 -20.73
C PRO A 122 -15.42 -8.22 -19.43
N ALA A 123 -16.52 -8.50 -18.72
CA ALA A 123 -16.84 -7.84 -17.46
C ALA A 123 -15.85 -8.22 -16.35
N ARG A 124 -15.46 -9.51 -16.30
CA ARG A 124 -14.43 -10.01 -15.39
C ARG A 124 -13.07 -9.36 -15.62
N VAL A 125 -12.63 -9.27 -16.87
CA VAL A 125 -11.37 -8.59 -17.23
C VAL A 125 -11.43 -7.10 -16.86
N ALA A 126 -12.55 -6.42 -17.12
CA ALA A 126 -12.74 -5.03 -16.74
C ALA A 126 -12.74 -4.83 -15.21
N ALA A 127 -13.27 -5.77 -14.43
CA ALA A 127 -13.11 -5.79 -12.98
C ALA A 127 -11.64 -5.96 -12.58
N GLY A 128 -10.94 -6.95 -13.14
CA GLY A 128 -9.52 -7.19 -12.89
C GLY A 128 -8.64 -5.97 -13.14
N ARG A 129 -8.86 -5.25 -14.25
CA ARG A 129 -8.15 -3.99 -14.57
C ARG A 129 -8.36 -2.91 -13.50
N ARG A 130 -9.60 -2.73 -13.04
CA ARG A 130 -9.92 -1.74 -11.99
C ARG A 130 -9.23 -2.08 -10.66
N PHE A 131 -9.15 -3.37 -10.32
CA PHE A 131 -8.41 -3.80 -9.13
C PHE A 131 -6.90 -3.60 -9.29
N LEU A 132 -6.32 -3.91 -10.45
CA LEU A 132 -4.90 -3.66 -10.70
C LEU A 132 -4.54 -2.18 -10.53
N GLU A 133 -5.35 -1.28 -11.09
CA GLU A 133 -5.15 0.17 -10.88
C GLU A 133 -5.20 0.55 -9.38
N ALA A 134 -6.15 -0.02 -8.63
CA ALA A 134 -6.26 0.23 -7.19
C ALA A 134 -5.08 -0.36 -6.40
N ILE A 135 -4.63 -1.58 -6.72
CA ILE A 135 -3.46 -2.23 -6.11
C ILE A 135 -2.24 -1.36 -6.35
N TRP A 136 -2.01 -0.91 -7.57
CA TRP A 136 -0.89 -0.06 -7.90
C TRP A 136 -0.90 1.25 -7.13
N ARG A 137 -2.07 1.91 -7.07
CA ARG A 137 -2.24 3.17 -6.35
C ARG A 137 -1.80 3.08 -4.89
N TYR A 138 -2.08 1.96 -4.23
CA TYR A 138 -1.76 1.78 -2.82
C TYR A 138 -0.34 1.25 -2.62
N TYR A 139 0.10 0.29 -3.45
CA TYR A 139 1.45 -0.24 -3.37
C TYR A 139 2.51 0.82 -3.66
N SER A 140 2.29 1.70 -4.66
CA SER A 140 3.24 2.76 -5.00
C SER A 140 3.44 3.80 -3.89
N LEU A 141 2.62 3.81 -2.84
CA LEU A 141 2.80 4.67 -1.67
C LEU A 141 3.84 4.12 -0.70
N ILE A 142 4.08 2.81 -0.75
CA ILE A 142 4.89 2.04 0.19
C ILE A 142 6.03 1.27 -0.48
N ASP A 143 6.10 1.25 -1.81
CA ASP A 143 7.07 0.50 -2.60
C ASP A 143 8.52 0.72 -2.16
N PHE A 144 8.89 1.97 -1.88
CA PHE A 144 10.21 2.32 -1.38
C PHE A 144 10.47 1.73 0.01
N ALA A 145 9.50 1.84 0.92
CA ALA A 145 9.64 1.30 2.27
C ALA A 145 9.69 -0.24 2.26
N VAL A 146 8.91 -0.89 1.39
CA VAL A 146 8.98 -2.33 1.16
C VAL A 146 10.33 -2.72 0.56
N THR A 147 10.85 -1.96 -0.41
CA THR A 147 12.17 -2.22 -1.02
C THR A 147 13.30 -2.15 0.01
N GLN A 148 13.25 -1.16 0.90
CA GLN A 148 14.25 -0.99 1.97
C GLN A 148 14.19 -2.11 3.02
N ALA A 149 13.00 -2.69 3.27
CA ALA A 149 12.82 -3.75 4.25
C ALA A 149 13.04 -5.16 3.66
N ASP A 150 12.55 -5.39 2.45
CA ASP A 150 12.60 -6.66 1.72
C ASP A 150 12.58 -6.40 0.20
N ALA A 151 13.77 -6.18 -0.37
CA ALA A 151 13.93 -5.97 -1.80
C ALA A 151 13.44 -7.16 -2.65
N LYS A 152 13.50 -8.40 -2.12
CA LYS A 152 13.03 -9.59 -2.83
C LYS A 152 11.51 -9.57 -2.95
N ALA A 153 10.80 -9.25 -1.86
CA ALA A 153 9.35 -9.07 -1.90
C ALA A 153 8.94 -7.94 -2.85
N ALA A 154 9.65 -6.80 -2.82
CA ALA A 154 9.37 -5.68 -3.70
C ALA A 154 9.48 -6.05 -5.19
N VAL A 155 10.54 -6.79 -5.58
CA VAL A 155 10.74 -7.29 -6.95
C VAL A 155 9.65 -8.31 -7.32
N ALA A 156 9.32 -9.23 -6.43
CA ALA A 156 8.26 -10.22 -6.68
C ALA A 156 6.91 -9.55 -6.96
N ILE A 157 6.55 -8.53 -6.18
CA ILE A 157 5.32 -7.74 -6.37
C ILE A 157 5.37 -7.02 -7.72
N ARG A 158 6.48 -6.36 -8.06
CA ARG A 158 6.65 -5.62 -9.32
C ARG A 158 6.50 -6.53 -10.54
N LEU A 159 7.20 -7.67 -10.55
CA LEU A 159 7.14 -8.64 -11.64
C LEU A 159 5.74 -9.22 -11.82
N ALA A 160 5.08 -9.59 -10.72
CA ALA A 160 3.72 -10.10 -10.78
C ALA A 160 2.73 -9.02 -11.26
N TYR A 161 2.94 -7.76 -10.88
CA TYR A 161 2.15 -6.64 -11.37
C TYR A 161 2.34 -6.43 -12.88
N ASP A 162 3.58 -6.39 -13.37
CA ASP A 162 3.87 -6.19 -14.79
C ASP A 162 3.28 -7.32 -15.66
N GLU A 163 3.34 -8.57 -15.16
CA GLU A 163 2.69 -9.70 -15.81
C GLU A 163 1.16 -9.57 -15.82
N ALA A 164 0.57 -9.13 -14.69
CA ALA A 164 -0.86 -8.88 -14.62
C ALA A 164 -1.31 -7.75 -15.56
N ASP A 165 -0.56 -6.64 -15.64
CA ASP A 165 -0.86 -5.54 -16.57
C ASP A 165 -0.79 -6.01 -18.03
N GLY A 166 0.23 -6.80 -18.38
CA GLY A 166 0.35 -7.43 -19.69
C GLY A 166 -0.83 -8.36 -19.99
N ALA A 167 -1.20 -9.23 -19.05
CA ALA A 167 -2.34 -10.14 -19.17
C ALA A 167 -3.66 -9.38 -19.30
N ALA A 168 -3.82 -8.27 -18.58
CA ALA A 168 -5.03 -7.45 -18.58
C ALA A 168 -5.36 -6.91 -19.97
N ARG A 169 -4.38 -6.75 -20.85
CA ARG A 169 -4.56 -6.28 -22.24
C ARG A 169 -5.20 -7.33 -23.15
N THR A 170 -5.32 -8.58 -22.69
CA THR A 170 -5.97 -9.68 -23.40
C THR A 170 -7.38 -9.95 -22.85
N PRO A 171 -8.30 -10.56 -23.65
CA PRO A 171 -9.66 -10.84 -23.19
C PRO A 171 -9.79 -12.12 -22.33
N ASP A 172 -8.68 -12.68 -21.86
CA ASP A 172 -8.66 -13.92 -21.08
C ASP A 172 -8.54 -13.65 -19.56
N PRO A 173 -9.62 -13.86 -18.78
CA PRO A 173 -9.60 -13.62 -17.34
C PRO A 173 -8.68 -14.59 -16.57
N GLU A 174 -8.43 -15.80 -17.06
CA GLU A 174 -7.63 -16.79 -16.33
C GLU A 174 -6.15 -16.40 -16.27
N ARG A 175 -5.65 -15.71 -17.31
CA ARG A 175 -4.27 -15.19 -17.35
C ARG A 175 -3.98 -14.14 -16.28
N LEU A 176 -5.01 -13.46 -15.76
CA LEU A 176 -4.87 -12.47 -14.70
C LEU A 176 -4.78 -13.09 -13.30
N ARG A 177 -5.35 -14.27 -13.10
CA ARG A 177 -5.54 -14.87 -11.77
C ARG A 177 -4.23 -15.27 -11.11
N ALA A 178 -3.37 -15.95 -11.87
CA ALA A 178 -2.07 -16.40 -11.37
C ALA A 178 -1.18 -15.24 -10.87
N PRO A 179 -0.95 -14.15 -11.64
CA PRO A 179 -0.16 -13.04 -11.14
C PRO A 179 -0.82 -12.30 -9.96
N LEU A 180 -2.15 -12.15 -9.94
CA LEU A 180 -2.86 -11.56 -8.78
C LEU A 180 -2.67 -12.38 -7.49
N ARG A 181 -2.72 -13.71 -7.57
CA ARG A 181 -2.41 -14.58 -6.42
C ARG A 181 -0.97 -14.39 -5.94
N ARG A 182 0.00 -14.25 -6.85
CA ARG A 182 1.40 -13.98 -6.48
C ARG A 182 1.57 -12.63 -5.80
N ILE A 183 0.88 -11.58 -6.27
CA ILE A 183 0.85 -10.27 -5.60
C ILE A 183 0.31 -10.44 -4.17
N ALA A 184 -0.82 -11.11 -4.00
CA ALA A 184 -1.41 -11.36 -2.68
C ALA A 184 -0.44 -12.11 -1.76
N GLN A 185 0.19 -13.18 -2.23
CA GLN A 185 1.16 -13.98 -1.47
C GLN A 185 2.37 -13.16 -1.02
N ALA A 186 2.95 -12.36 -1.91
CA ALA A 186 4.11 -11.53 -1.58
C ALA A 186 3.75 -10.45 -0.53
N LEU A 187 2.58 -9.80 -0.69
CA LEU A 187 2.09 -8.81 0.26
C LEU A 187 1.73 -9.42 1.61
N ASP A 188 1.20 -10.64 1.63
CA ASP A 188 0.96 -11.35 2.88
C ASP A 188 2.26 -11.62 3.64
N GLY A 189 3.35 -11.96 2.94
CA GLY A 189 4.69 -12.05 3.52
C GLY A 189 5.18 -10.73 4.14
N VAL A 190 4.94 -9.60 3.47
CA VAL A 190 5.26 -8.26 4.01
C VAL A 190 4.47 -7.98 5.30
N VAL A 191 3.19 -8.35 5.34
CA VAL A 191 2.35 -8.18 6.54
C VAL A 191 2.81 -9.10 7.68
N ALA A 192 3.09 -10.37 7.39
CA ALA A 192 3.44 -11.40 8.38
C ALA A 192 4.80 -11.16 9.05
N THR A 193 5.78 -10.63 8.30
CA THR A 193 7.12 -10.32 8.81
C THR A 193 7.18 -9.03 9.64
N SER A 194 6.09 -8.26 9.69
CA SER A 194 6.06 -7.02 10.46
C SER A 194 6.11 -7.26 11.98
N PRO A 195 6.99 -6.58 12.73
CA PRO A 195 7.06 -6.69 14.20
C PRO A 195 5.76 -6.28 14.91
N LEU A 196 4.84 -5.60 14.22
CA LEU A 196 3.51 -5.25 14.75
C LEU A 196 2.60 -6.48 14.88
N ALA A 197 2.74 -7.48 14.01
CA ALA A 197 2.01 -8.74 14.10
C ALA A 197 2.36 -9.53 15.38
N GLY A 198 3.62 -9.46 15.83
CA GLY A 198 4.10 -10.13 17.05
C GLY A 198 3.79 -9.41 18.37
N ARG A 199 3.59 -8.09 18.34
CA ARG A 199 3.33 -7.28 19.56
C ARG A 199 1.91 -7.47 20.13
N ALA A 200 0.93 -7.76 19.28
CA ALA A 200 -0.44 -8.03 19.72
C ALA A 200 -0.57 -9.40 20.45
N SER A 201 0.14 -10.42 19.96
CA SER A 201 0.15 -11.77 20.56
C SER A 201 0.83 -11.81 21.94
N ARG A 202 1.83 -10.95 22.21
CA ARG A 202 2.48 -10.88 23.53
C ARG A 202 1.69 -10.10 24.59
N ARG A 203 0.72 -9.29 24.19
CA ARG A 203 -0.09 -8.49 25.13
C ARG A 203 -1.29 -9.28 25.66
N THR A 204 -1.76 -10.30 24.94
CA THR A 204 -2.80 -11.23 25.39
C THR A 204 -2.27 -12.36 26.28
N SER A 205 -0.96 -12.65 26.25
CA SER A 205 -0.34 -13.68 27.10
C SER A 205 0.21 -13.17 28.44
N ARG A 206 0.25 -11.85 28.66
CA ARG A 206 0.60 -11.23 29.95
C ARG A 206 -0.67 -10.74 30.64
N GLY A 207 -1.40 -11.67 31.26
CA GLY A 207 -2.46 -11.35 32.21
C GLY A 207 -1.91 -10.53 33.40
N PRO A 208 -2.77 -9.75 34.10
CA PRO A 208 -2.32 -8.90 35.20
C PRO A 208 -1.70 -9.76 36.29
N ALA A 209 -0.43 -9.46 36.63
CA ALA A 209 0.20 -10.01 37.82
C ALA A 209 -0.63 -9.59 39.03
N VAL A 210 -1.35 -10.55 39.61
CA VAL A 210 -2.05 -10.40 40.89
C VAL A 210 -0.98 -10.08 41.93
N ARG A 211 -0.91 -8.79 42.28
CA ARG A 211 -0.06 -8.26 43.33
C ARG A 211 -0.63 -8.77 44.65
N GLY A 212 -0.12 -9.90 45.13
CA GLY A 212 -0.45 -10.44 46.44
C GLY A 212 -0.21 -9.39 47.52
N GLU A 213 -1.29 -8.95 48.13
CA GLU A 213 -1.29 -8.04 49.26
C GLU A 213 -0.60 -8.71 50.45
N ARG A 214 0.33 -7.97 51.04
CA ARG A 214 0.94 -8.29 52.33
C ARG A 214 -0.15 -8.19 53.40
N HIS A 215 -0.41 -9.28 54.10
CA HIS A 215 -1.04 -9.23 55.42
C HIS A 215 0.01 -9.48 56.48
N THR A 216 0.52 -8.36 57.01
CA THR A 216 1.09 -8.28 58.35
C THR A 216 0.04 -8.72 59.37
N ARG A 217 0.21 -9.88 59.99
CA ARG A 217 -0.49 -10.23 61.23
C ARG A 217 0.54 -10.35 62.36
N ARG A 218 0.74 -9.23 63.04
CA ARG A 218 1.17 -9.16 64.45
C ARG A 218 -0.08 -9.37 65.32
N GLN A 219 0.11 -9.94 66.51
CA GLN A 219 -0.83 -10.30 67.59
C GLN A 219 -0.91 -11.83 67.71
N SER A 220 -0.50 -12.48 68.80
CA SER A 220 0.03 -12.10 70.11
C SER A 220 0.83 -13.28 70.66
#